data_AF-A0A7C6BJW0-F1
#
_entry.id   AF-A0A7C6BJW0-F1
#
_cell.length_a   1.000
_cell.length_b   1.000
_cell.length_c   1.000
_cell.angle_alpha   90.00
_cell.angle_beta   90.00
_cell.angle_gamma   90.00
#
_symmetry.space_group_name_H-M   'P 1'
#
loop_
_entity.id
_entity.type
_entity.pdbx_description
1 polymer ?
#
loop_
_entity_poly.entity_id
_entity_poly.type
_entity_poly.pdbx_seq_one_letter_code
_entity_poly.pdbx_strand_id
1 'polypeptide(L)'
;FIDRARKNRKLMGGGLRQSGYLAAAGIISLEKMVQRLVVDHENAQYLANQIGEIPGLEVFDDRLDINMVFFRIQKRNFDSNAFVHFLGKKNVKINPPMAEEYRLVTHYWIDKRKIDWVIMIIKEYMQKAL
;
A
#
# COMPACT_ATOMS: atom_id res chain seq x y z
N PHE A 1 -17.10 -18.49 23.77
CA PHE A 1 -16.75 -17.27 22.98
C PHE A 1 -17.25 -17.36 21.53
N ILE A 2 -16.86 -18.40 20.77
CA ILE A 2 -17.22 -18.54 19.34
C ILE A 2 -18.73 -18.60 19.08
N ASP A 3 -19.52 -19.29 19.90
CA ASP A 3 -20.97 -19.39 19.68
C ASP A 3 -21.69 -18.05 19.79
N ARG A 4 -21.25 -17.21 20.74
CA ARG A 4 -21.71 -15.82 20.87
C ARG A 4 -21.37 -15.02 19.62
N ALA A 5 -20.16 -15.16 19.09
CA ALA A 5 -19.76 -14.50 17.84
C ALA A 5 -20.58 -14.99 16.63
N ARG A 6 -20.87 -16.29 16.54
CA ARG A 6 -21.72 -16.86 15.47
C ARG A 6 -23.15 -16.33 15.52
N LYS A 7 -23.74 -16.21 16.72
CA LYS A 7 -25.07 -15.59 16.93
C LYS A 7 -25.06 -14.13 16.48
N ASN A 8 -24.09 -13.35 16.94
CA ASN A 8 -23.98 -11.93 16.57
C ASN A 8 -23.74 -11.74 15.06
N ARG A 9 -22.92 -12.58 14.42
CA ARG A 9 -22.75 -12.58 12.96
C ARG A 9 -24.08 -12.80 12.24
N LYS A 10 -24.94 -13.68 12.75
CA LYS A 10 -26.27 -13.93 12.17
C LYS A 10 -27.18 -12.71 12.32
N LEU A 11 -27.18 -12.06 13.49
CA LEU A 11 -27.95 -10.83 13.76
C LEU A 11 -27.54 -9.68 12.82
N MET A 12 -26.24 -9.53 12.55
CA MET A 12 -25.70 -8.52 11.64
C MET A 12 -25.81 -8.89 10.16
N GLY A 13 -26.47 -10.00 9.80
CA GLY A 13 -26.65 -10.44 8.42
C GLY A 13 -25.45 -11.18 7.79
N GLY A 14 -24.34 -11.37 8.50
CA GLY A 14 -23.14 -12.08 8.01
C GLY A 14 -23.28 -13.62 7.91
N GLY A 15 -24.48 -14.16 8.13
CA GLY A 15 -24.78 -15.59 8.02
C GLY A 15 -25.01 -16.02 6.56
N LEU A 16 -23.98 -15.89 5.73
CA LEU A 16 -24.02 -16.20 4.29
C LEU A 16 -24.40 -17.67 4.03
N ARG A 17 -25.18 -17.90 2.98
CA ARG A 17 -25.36 -19.23 2.36
C ARG A 17 -24.17 -19.53 1.45
N GLN A 18 -24.15 -20.70 0.80
CA GLN A 18 -23.14 -21.19 -0.18
C GLN A 18 -21.75 -20.52 -0.15
N SER A 19 -21.21 -20.28 1.05
CA SER A 19 -20.02 -19.45 1.26
C SER A 19 -18.73 -20.26 1.10
N GLY A 20 -18.88 -21.56 0.83
CA GLY A 20 -17.79 -22.46 0.46
C GLY A 20 -16.98 -21.95 -0.73
N TYR A 21 -17.59 -21.23 -1.67
CA TYR A 21 -16.88 -20.62 -2.78
C TYR A 21 -15.84 -19.57 -2.33
N LEU A 22 -16.22 -18.67 -1.41
CA LEU A 22 -15.28 -17.72 -0.80
C LEU A 22 -14.28 -18.41 0.13
N ALA A 23 -14.74 -19.41 0.88
CA ALA A 23 -13.89 -20.18 1.79
C ALA A 23 -12.79 -20.95 1.05
N ALA A 24 -13.05 -21.45 -0.16
CA ALA A 24 -12.05 -22.14 -0.98
C ALA A 24 -10.86 -21.23 -1.31
N ALA A 25 -11.11 -19.98 -1.70
CA ALA A 25 -10.04 -18.98 -1.88
C ALA A 25 -9.33 -18.64 -0.55
N GLY A 26 -10.08 -18.58 0.55
CA GLY A 26 -9.53 -18.39 1.89
C GLY A 26 -8.58 -19.51 2.33
N ILE A 27 -8.90 -20.78 2.05
CA ILE A 27 -8.03 -21.93 2.34
C ILE A 27 -6.70 -21.78 1.59
N ILE A 28 -6.73 -21.50 0.29
CA ILE A 28 -5.51 -21.25 -0.50
C ILE A 28 -4.72 -20.06 0.07
N SER A 29 -5.41 -18.99 0.47
CA SER A 29 -4.76 -17.80 1.03
C SER A 29 -4.00 -18.12 2.33
N LEU A 30 -4.57 -18.96 3.20
CA LEU A 30 -3.93 -19.36 4.46
C LEU A 30 -2.83 -20.41 4.25
N GLU A 31 -3.05 -21.39 3.37
CA GLU A 31 -2.14 -22.53 3.24
C GLU A 31 -0.95 -22.26 2.30
N LYS A 32 -1.12 -21.40 1.30
CA LYS A 32 -0.13 -21.23 0.22
C LYS A 32 0.46 -19.82 0.10
N MET A 33 -0.25 -18.79 0.57
CA MET A 33 0.15 -17.40 0.31
C MET A 33 0.95 -16.74 1.45
N VAL A 34 0.97 -17.33 2.64
CA VAL A 34 1.63 -16.73 3.83
C VAL A 34 3.14 -16.57 3.62
N GLN A 35 3.83 -17.62 3.18
CA GLN A 35 5.30 -17.59 3.02
C GLN A 35 5.77 -16.59 1.97
N ARG A 36 4.90 -16.25 1.02
CA ARG A 36 5.19 -15.26 -0.02
C ARG A 36 5.29 -13.84 0.57
N LEU A 37 4.66 -13.52 1.70
CA LEU A 37 4.60 -12.15 2.25
C LEU A 37 5.98 -11.50 2.38
N VAL A 38 7.04 -12.29 2.57
CA VAL A 38 8.44 -11.82 2.52
C VAL A 38 8.75 -11.02 1.24
N VAL A 39 8.21 -11.41 0.09
CA VAL A 39 8.38 -10.70 -1.19
C VAL A 39 7.71 -9.32 -1.16
N ASP A 40 6.56 -9.17 -0.48
CA ASP A 40 5.95 -7.85 -0.30
C ASP A 40 6.82 -6.95 0.58
N HIS A 41 7.43 -7.53 1.63
CA HIS A 41 8.31 -6.81 2.55
C HIS A 41 9.60 -6.39 1.83
N GLU A 42 10.23 -7.29 1.07
CA GLU A 42 11.40 -6.99 0.23
C GLU A 42 11.09 -5.90 -0.79
N ASN A 43 9.92 -5.95 -1.42
CA ASN A 43 9.47 -4.92 -2.35
C ASN A 43 9.19 -3.58 -1.64
N ALA A 44 8.65 -3.59 -0.42
CA ALA A 44 8.46 -2.37 0.37
C ALA A 44 9.79 -1.75 0.77
N GLN A 45 10.76 -2.56 1.20
CA GLN A 45 12.12 -2.11 1.49
C GLN A 45 12.78 -1.52 0.24
N TYR A 46 12.64 -2.19 -0.91
CA TYR A 46 13.16 -1.68 -2.17
C TYR A 46 12.51 -0.33 -2.55
N LEU A 47 11.18 -0.22 -2.44
CA LEU A 47 10.44 1.00 -2.70
C LEU A 47 10.89 2.14 -1.76
N ALA A 48 11.02 1.87 -0.47
CA ALA A 48 11.50 2.84 0.53
C ALA A 48 12.90 3.36 0.18
N ASN A 49 13.85 2.47 -0.09
CA ASN A 49 15.21 2.86 -0.48
C ASN A 49 15.18 3.77 -1.72
N GLN A 50 14.40 3.42 -2.74
CA GLN A 50 14.28 4.23 -3.96
C GLN A 50 13.59 5.58 -3.75
N ILE A 51 12.65 5.69 -2.80
CA ILE A 51 12.03 6.99 -2.43
C ILE A 51 13.03 7.85 -1.67
N GLY A 52 13.82 7.27 -0.76
CA GLY A 52 14.84 7.97 0.03
C GLY A 52 15.93 8.61 -0.82
N GLU A 53 16.16 8.11 -2.04
CA GLU A 53 17.07 8.72 -3.02
C GLU A 53 16.51 9.98 -3.70
N ILE A 54 15.22 10.31 -3.54
CA ILE A 54 14.58 11.43 -4.22
C ILE A 54 14.66 12.69 -3.34
N PRO A 55 15.31 13.77 -3.79
CA PRO A 55 15.38 15.01 -3.02
C PRO A 55 14.00 15.59 -2.67
N GLY A 56 13.84 16.02 -1.42
CA GLY A 56 12.58 16.58 -0.91
C GLY A 56 11.55 15.54 -0.46
N LEU A 57 11.90 14.26 -0.47
CA LEU A 57 11.13 13.18 0.14
C LEU A 57 11.90 12.63 1.35
N GLU A 58 11.17 12.27 2.40
CA GLU A 58 11.73 11.61 3.58
C GLU A 58 10.90 10.39 3.93
N VAL A 59 11.56 9.24 4.01
CA VAL A 59 10.96 7.96 4.38
C VAL A 59 11.05 7.78 5.88
N PHE A 60 10.01 7.18 6.47
CA PHE A 60 10.00 6.79 7.88
C PHE A 60 10.54 5.37 8.04
N ASP A 61 11.86 5.23 8.10
CA ASP A 61 12.55 3.93 8.16
C ASP A 61 12.26 3.16 9.46
N ASP A 62 11.84 3.85 10.52
CA ASP A 62 11.44 3.26 11.82
C ASP A 62 10.12 2.46 11.75
N ARG A 63 9.43 2.48 10.60
CA ARG A 63 8.11 1.84 10.40
C ARG A 63 8.08 0.92 9.17
N LEU A 64 9.23 0.38 8.77
CA LEU A 64 9.43 -0.37 7.51
C LEU A 64 9.48 -1.90 7.70
N ASP A 65 8.80 -2.44 8.71
CA ASP A 65 8.87 -3.88 9.03
C ASP A 65 7.99 -4.78 8.13
N ILE A 66 7.05 -4.18 7.39
CA ILE A 66 6.01 -4.89 6.61
C ILE A 66 5.89 -4.33 5.18
N ASN A 67 4.77 -4.63 4.51
CA ASN A 67 4.48 -4.21 3.14
C ASN A 67 4.05 -2.74 2.97
N MET A 68 4.37 -1.86 3.92
CA MET A 68 3.94 -0.46 3.90
C MET A 68 5.15 0.47 3.96
N VAL A 69 5.15 1.48 3.09
CA VAL A 69 6.16 2.54 3.07
C VAL A 69 5.47 3.86 3.38
N PHE A 70 5.88 4.48 4.47
CA PHE A 70 5.44 5.81 4.85
C PHE A 70 6.51 6.83 4.48
N PHE A 71 6.09 7.98 3.95
CA PHE A 71 7.00 9.07 3.64
C PHE A 71 6.30 10.42 3.72
N ARG A 72 7.08 11.49 3.88
CA ARG A 72 6.61 12.88 3.80
C ARG A 72 7.32 13.62 2.68
N ILE A 73 6.67 14.68 2.19
CA ILE A 73 7.25 15.57 1.19
C ILE A 73 7.70 16.84 1.91
N GLN A 74 9.00 17.07 2.00
CA GLN A 74 9.61 18.22 2.65
C GLN A 74 9.57 19.47 1.76
N LYS A 75 8.36 19.93 1.42
CA LYS A 75 8.17 21.14 0.62
C LYS A 75 7.07 22.02 1.18
N ARG A 76 7.42 23.29 1.43
CA ARG A 76 6.47 24.29 1.92
C ARG A 76 5.37 24.53 0.86
N ASN A 77 4.12 24.61 1.32
CA ASN A 77 2.95 24.82 0.47
C ASN A 77 2.79 23.76 -0.64
N PHE A 78 3.22 22.52 -0.38
CA PHE A 78 3.06 21.43 -1.33
C PHE A 78 1.58 21.08 -1.53
N ASP A 79 1.10 21.12 -2.77
CA ASP A 79 -0.27 20.72 -3.10
C ASP A 79 -0.37 19.19 -3.19
N SER A 80 -0.77 18.59 -2.07
CA SER A 80 -0.98 17.16 -1.94
C SER A 80 -2.03 16.61 -2.91
N ASN A 81 -3.08 17.38 -3.21
CA ASN A 81 -4.16 16.93 -4.09
C ASN A 81 -3.68 16.92 -5.54
N ALA A 82 -2.90 17.93 -5.95
CA ALA A 82 -2.28 17.95 -7.27
C ALA A 82 -1.33 16.76 -7.47
N PHE A 83 -0.55 16.40 -6.46
CA PHE A 83 0.34 15.22 -6.49
C PHE A 83 -0.43 13.91 -6.67
N VAL A 84 -1.43 13.66 -5.81
CA VAL A 84 -2.27 12.44 -5.90
C VAL A 84 -2.98 12.37 -7.25
N HIS A 85 -3.52 13.49 -7.73
CA HIS A 85 -4.18 13.58 -9.03
C HIS A 85 -3.22 13.31 -10.20
N PHE A 86 -2.00 13.84 -10.14
CA PHE A 86 -0.97 13.60 -11.15
C PHE A 86 -0.59 12.11 -11.22
N LEU A 87 -0.35 11.48 -10.07
CA LEU A 87 -0.09 10.04 -10.00
C LEU A 87 -1.25 9.23 -10.58
N GLY A 88 -2.49 9.61 -10.22
CA GLY A 88 -3.71 8.97 -10.75
C GLY A 88 -3.80 9.02 -12.28
N LYS A 89 -3.45 10.16 -12.89
CA LYS A 89 -3.38 10.32 -14.37
C LYS A 89 -2.35 9.39 -15.02
N LYS A 90 -1.33 8.96 -14.28
CA LYS A 90 -0.29 8.01 -14.73
C LYS A 90 -0.58 6.57 -14.28
N ASN A 91 -1.83 6.28 -13.89
CA ASN A 91 -2.28 4.98 -13.37
C ASN A 91 -1.59 4.52 -12.08
N VAL A 92 -1.08 5.46 -11.28
CA VAL A 92 -0.54 5.19 -9.93
C VAL A 92 -1.56 5.65 -8.89
N LYS A 93 -2.11 4.70 -8.13
CA LYS A 93 -3.12 5.00 -7.11
C LYS A 93 -2.48 5.08 -5.74
N ILE A 94 -2.66 6.21 -5.07
CA ILE A 94 -2.29 6.44 -3.67
C ILE A 94 -3.42 7.20 -2.98
N ASN A 95 -3.54 7.06 -1.66
CA ASN A 95 -4.44 7.88 -0.87
C ASN A 95 -3.82 9.27 -0.62
N PRO A 96 -4.65 10.30 -0.38
CA PRO A 96 -4.19 11.56 0.19
C PRO A 96 -3.43 11.33 1.51
N PRO A 97 -2.50 12.23 1.87
CA PRO A 97 -1.73 12.08 3.09
C PRO A 97 -2.65 12.21 4.31
N MET A 98 -2.32 11.46 5.36
CA MET A 98 -2.95 11.62 6.68
C MET A 98 -1.89 12.22 7.60
N ALA A 99 -2.18 13.38 8.20
CA ALA A 99 -1.21 14.12 9.01
C ALA A 99 0.15 14.31 8.30
N GLU A 100 0.11 14.72 7.02
CA GLU A 100 1.28 14.92 6.14
C GLU A 100 2.07 13.66 5.74
N GLU A 101 1.66 12.49 6.22
CA GLU A 101 2.28 11.21 5.86
C GLU A 101 1.54 10.56 4.69
N TYR A 102 2.27 10.28 3.61
CA TYR A 102 1.82 9.44 2.52
C TYR A 102 2.11 7.98 2.83
N ARG A 103 1.29 7.08 2.27
CA ARG A 103 1.46 5.64 2.41
C ARG A 103 1.34 4.92 1.08
N LEU A 104 2.38 4.18 0.73
CA LEU A 104 2.36 3.19 -0.35
C LEU A 104 2.33 1.78 0.25
N VAL A 105 1.64 0.86 -0.42
CA VAL A 105 1.47 -0.52 0.06
C VAL A 105 1.80 -1.48 -1.08
N THR A 106 2.73 -2.39 -0.85
CA THR A 106 3.07 -3.47 -1.79
C THR A 106 2.14 -4.67 -1.55
N HIS A 107 1.82 -5.39 -2.61
CA HIS A 107 0.99 -6.60 -2.55
C HIS A 107 1.25 -7.46 -3.78
N TYR A 108 0.50 -8.56 -3.95
CA TYR A 108 0.76 -9.63 -4.93
C TYR A 108 0.99 -9.18 -6.37
N TRP A 109 0.34 -8.09 -6.78
CA TRP A 109 0.45 -7.60 -8.15
C TRP A 109 1.47 -6.47 -8.31
N ILE A 110 2.16 -6.07 -7.25
CA ILE A 110 3.18 -5.03 -7.27
C ILE A 110 4.55 -5.70 -7.33
N ASP A 111 5.09 -5.81 -8.54
CA ASP A 111 6.44 -6.29 -8.80
C ASP A 111 7.42 -5.11 -8.92
N LYS A 112 8.72 -5.43 -8.89
CA LYS A 112 9.80 -4.43 -8.97
C LYS A 112 9.65 -3.45 -10.13
N ARG A 113 9.23 -3.94 -11.30
CA ARG A 113 8.97 -3.10 -12.48
C ARG A 113 7.91 -2.02 -12.25
N LYS A 114 6.84 -2.34 -11.50
CA LYS A 114 5.82 -1.34 -11.12
C LYS A 114 6.37 -0.36 -10.09
N ILE A 115 7.22 -0.82 -9.17
CA ILE A 115 7.92 0.07 -8.24
C ILE A 115 8.79 1.06 -9.03
N ASP A 116 9.61 0.57 -9.96
CA ASP A 116 10.48 1.40 -10.81
C ASP A 116 9.67 2.46 -11.58
N TRP A 117 8.52 2.04 -12.14
CA TRP A 117 7.57 2.96 -12.78
C TRP A 117 7.07 4.05 -11.82
N VAL A 118 6.62 3.67 -10.61
CA VAL A 118 6.16 4.63 -9.60
C VAL A 118 7.26 5.62 -9.23
N ILE A 119 8.48 5.14 -9.00
CA ILE A 119 9.64 5.97 -8.68
C ILE A 119 9.94 6.97 -9.80
N MET A 120 9.91 6.51 -11.05
CA MET A 120 10.12 7.38 -12.21
C MET A 120 9.07 8.49 -12.28
N ILE A 121 7.79 8.18 -12.06
CA ILE A 121 6.70 9.16 -12.09
C ILE A 121 6.79 10.14 -10.91
N ILE A 122 7.16 9.68 -9.71
CA ILE A 122 7.38 10.57 -8.57
C ILE A 122 8.54 11.54 -8.87
N LYS A 123 9.67 11.04 -9.40
CA LYS A 123 10.79 11.87 -9.84
C LYS A 123 10.36 12.91 -10.88
N GLU A 124 9.56 12.51 -11.88
CA GLU A 124 9.01 13.42 -12.90
C GLU A 124 8.21 14.58 -12.25
N TYR A 125 7.37 14.28 -11.26
CA TYR A 125 6.58 15.31 -10.58
C TYR A 125 7.45 16.24 -9.75
N MET A 126 8.37 15.67 -8.96
CA MET A 126 9.22 16.44 -8.04
C MET A 126 10.15 17.39 -8.81
N GLN A 127 10.66 16.99 -9.97
CA GLN A 127 11.47 17.86 -10.84
C GLN A 127 10.69 19.03 -11.44
N LYS A 128 9.42 18.84 -11.80
CA LYS A 128 8.56 19.90 -12.35
C LYS A 128 8.03 20.85 -11.28
N ALA A 129 7.91 20.35 -10.05
CA ALA A 129 7.41 21.14 -8.94
C ALA A 129 8.49 22.08 -8.39
N LEU A 130 9.76 21.65 -8.37
CA LEU A 130 10.93 22.47 -7.99
C LEU A 130 11.14 23.65 -8.94
#